data_AF-A0A3D5AEB6-F1
#
_entry.id   AF-A0A3D5AEB6-F1
#
_cell.length_a   1.000
_cell.length_b   1.000
_cell.length_c   1.000
_cell.angle_alpha   90.00
_cell.angle_beta   90.00
_cell.angle_gamma   90.00
#
_symmetry.space_group_name_H-M   'P 1'
#
loop_
_entity.id
_entity.type
_entity.pdbx_description
1 polymer ?
#
loop_
_entity_poly.entity_id
_entity_poly.type
_entity_poly.pdbx_seq_one_letter_code
_entity_poly.pdbx_strand_id
1 'polypeptide(L)'
;MSTKSLYQRIVNLKDSIYTLKYIFCIEEHDQIRNWSEIVQIGRHIEDREVQSLKDQIRSTDLVTLIYTSGTTGKPKGVMLSHDNIIANVRSATEITPCKAYDRGLTFLPPCHAYERMVIYTYFYLGITVYIAESFDKIGQNLMEIRPNIMTAVPRILEKVYEKIIKKGHDLNGIKRKIFDWAVSV
;
A
#
# COMPACT_ATOMS: atom_id res chain seq x y z
N MET A 1 -8.39 -3.60 11.00
CA MET A 1 -9.43 -2.60 10.70
C MET A 1 -9.64 -1.72 11.92
N SER A 2 -10.11 -0.48 11.73
CA SER A 2 -10.40 0.46 12.83
C SER A 2 -11.77 0.13 13.40
N THR A 3 -11.81 -0.81 14.34
CA THR A 3 -13.05 -1.37 14.90
C THR A 3 -13.41 -0.72 16.24
N LYS A 4 -14.67 -0.86 16.66
CA LYS A 4 -15.13 -0.49 18.01
C LYS A 4 -14.28 -1.13 19.12
N SER A 5 -13.85 -2.38 18.94
CA SER A 5 -13.00 -3.07 19.91
C SER A 5 -11.61 -2.43 20.03
N LEU A 6 -11.01 -1.99 18.92
CA LEU A 6 -9.74 -1.27 18.95
C LEU A 6 -9.89 0.11 19.59
N TYR A 7 -10.98 0.83 19.27
CA TYR A 7 -11.31 2.11 19.89
C TYR A 7 -11.38 1.99 21.42
N GLN A 8 -12.12 1.02 21.94
CA GLN A 8 -12.26 0.82 23.38
C GLN A 8 -10.92 0.52 24.06
N ARG A 9 -10.05 -0.26 23.41
CA ARG A 9 -8.70 -0.52 23.92
C ARG A 9 -7.87 0.76 24.05
N ILE A 10 -7.95 1.67 23.08
CA ILE A 10 -7.22 2.96 23.13
C ILE A 10 -7.84 3.88 24.19
N VAL A 11 -9.16 3.93 24.30
CA VAL A 11 -9.86 4.70 25.35
C VAL A 11 -9.42 4.27 26.75
N ASN A 12 -9.27 2.97 26.98
CA ASN A 12 -8.80 2.44 28.27
C ASN A 12 -7.34 2.82 28.57
N LEU A 13 -6.59 3.31 27.58
CA LEU A 13 -5.20 3.77 27.73
C LEU A 13 -5.08 5.31 27.76
N LYS A 14 -6.20 6.05 27.64
CA LYS A 14 -6.17 7.52 27.52
C LYS A 14 -5.40 8.18 28.68
N ASP A 15 -5.56 7.67 29.90
CA ASP A 15 -4.94 8.23 31.10
C ASP A 15 -3.43 7.91 31.14
N SER A 16 -2.97 6.93 30.37
CA SER A 16 -1.54 6.58 30.21
C SER A 16 -0.85 7.36 29.09
N ILE A 17 -1.61 8.00 28.19
CA ILE A 17 -1.07 8.73 27.02
C ILE A 17 -1.38 10.22 27.20
N TYR A 18 -0.59 10.90 28.04
CA TYR A 18 -0.82 12.29 28.44
C TYR A 18 -0.83 13.31 27.28
N THR A 19 -0.28 12.96 26.11
CA THR A 19 -0.32 13.80 24.90
C THR A 19 -1.53 13.53 24.00
N LEU A 20 -2.34 12.52 24.28
CA LEU A 20 -3.49 12.13 23.45
C LEU A 20 -4.64 13.14 23.62
N LYS A 21 -4.96 13.86 22.54
CA LYS A 21 -6.05 14.85 22.54
C LYS A 21 -7.36 14.31 21.99
N TYR A 22 -7.29 13.51 20.92
CA TYR A 22 -8.46 13.04 20.18
C TYR A 22 -8.30 11.59 19.74
N ILE A 23 -9.41 10.86 19.68
CA ILE A 23 -9.49 9.51 19.15
C ILE A 23 -10.65 9.50 18.15
N PHE A 24 -10.36 9.10 16.91
CA PHE A 24 -11.37 8.95 15.86
C PHE A 24 -11.35 7.52 15.32
N CYS A 25 -12.52 6.92 15.18
CA CYS A 25 -12.70 5.63 14.51
C CYS A 25 -12.85 5.83 12.99
N ILE A 26 -12.27 4.97 12.16
CA ILE A 26 -12.53 5.06 10.71
C ILE A 26 -13.91 4.49 10.40
N GLU A 27 -14.27 3.36 11.01
CA GLU A 27 -15.63 2.81 10.90
C GLU A 27 -16.62 3.69 11.67
N GLU A 28 -17.83 3.84 11.13
CA GLU A 28 -18.91 4.54 11.80
C GLU A 28 -19.56 3.64 12.85
N HIS A 29 -19.64 4.15 14.08
CA HIS A 29 -20.29 3.48 15.21
C HIS A 29 -21.08 4.52 16.00
N ASP A 30 -22.21 4.10 16.56
CA ASP A 30 -23.05 4.98 17.37
C ASP A 30 -22.26 5.54 18.58
N GLN A 31 -22.44 6.83 18.85
CA GLN A 31 -21.78 7.57 19.93
C GLN A 31 -20.23 7.57 19.91
N ILE A 32 -19.60 7.21 18.79
CA ILE A 32 -18.15 7.24 18.63
C ILE A 32 -17.76 8.26 17.56
N ARG A 33 -16.86 9.19 17.94
CA ARG A 33 -16.24 10.14 17.00
C ARG A 33 -15.53 9.38 15.89
N ASN A 34 -15.79 9.75 14.64
CA ASN A 34 -15.31 9.01 13.49
C ASN A 34 -14.82 9.92 12.36
N TRP A 35 -14.39 9.30 11.26
CA TRP A 35 -13.86 9.99 10.09
C TRP A 35 -14.79 11.08 9.53
N SER A 36 -16.10 10.86 9.54
CA SER A 36 -17.10 11.80 9.01
C SER A 36 -17.11 13.13 9.77
N GLU A 37 -16.78 13.12 11.06
CA GLU A 37 -16.61 14.35 11.85
C GLU A 37 -15.41 15.17 11.37
N ILE A 38 -14.28 14.53 11.06
CA ILE A 38 -13.07 15.19 10.53
C ILE A 38 -13.39 15.87 9.20
N VAL A 39 -14.11 15.17 8.32
CA VAL A 39 -14.56 15.73 7.03
C VAL A 39 -15.46 16.94 7.24
N GLN A 40 -16.40 16.89 8.18
CA GLN A 40 -17.31 18.00 8.45
C GLN A 40 -16.56 19.22 9.03
N ILE A 41 -15.61 19.01 9.95
CA ILE A 41 -14.74 20.08 10.45
C ILE A 41 -13.95 20.69 9.30
N GLY A 42 -13.36 19.86 8.44
CA GLY A 42 -12.55 20.29 7.30
C GLY A 42 -13.31 21.14 6.28
N ARG A 43 -14.64 20.98 6.15
CA ARG A 43 -15.47 21.81 5.25
C ARG A 43 -15.52 23.29 5.63
N HIS A 44 -15.18 23.62 6.87
CA HIS A 44 -15.17 24.99 7.37
C HIS A 44 -13.76 25.60 7.40
N ILE A 45 -12.75 24.86 6.92
CA ILE A 45 -11.37 25.32 6.82
C ILE A 45 -11.14 25.89 5.43
N GLU A 46 -10.65 27.12 5.37
CA GLU A 46 -10.34 27.80 4.11
C GLU A 46 -9.04 27.26 3.48
N ASP A 47 -8.98 27.17 2.15
CA ASP A 47 -7.80 26.69 1.43
C ASP A 47 -6.53 27.49 1.76
N ARG A 48 -6.67 28.79 2.08
CA ARG A 48 -5.55 29.65 2.50
C ARG A 48 -4.86 29.16 3.77
N GLU A 49 -5.62 28.58 4.70
CA GLU A 49 -5.08 28.06 5.96
C GLU A 49 -4.28 26.79 5.69
N VAL A 50 -4.82 25.91 4.85
CA VAL A 50 -4.13 24.71 4.38
C VAL A 50 -2.85 25.07 3.64
N GLN A 51 -2.88 26.09 2.79
CA GLN A 51 -1.69 26.56 2.06
C GLN A 51 -0.63 27.13 3.02
N SER A 52 -1.03 27.98 3.96
CA SER A 52 -0.13 28.53 4.98
C SER A 52 0.57 27.44 5.81
N LEU A 53 -0.13 26.33 6.11
CA LEU A 53 0.47 25.19 6.79
C LEU A 53 1.44 24.42 5.89
N LYS A 54 1.07 24.21 4.61
CA LYS A 54 1.94 23.56 3.62
C LYS A 54 3.25 24.32 3.42
N ASP A 55 3.21 25.65 3.36
CA ASP A 55 4.38 26.51 3.14
C ASP A 55 5.40 26.45 4.30
N GLN A 56 4.97 26.00 5.48
CA GLN A 56 5.84 25.82 6.65
C GLN A 56 6.57 24.47 6.66
N ILE A 57 6.11 23.50 5.87
CA ILE A 57 6.67 22.15 5.81
C ILE A 57 7.95 22.17 4.97
N ARG A 58 9.05 21.66 5.54
CA ARG A 58 10.33 21.50 4.84
C ARG A 58 10.46 20.08 4.31
N SER A 59 11.18 19.92 3.20
CA SER A 59 11.45 18.61 2.62
C SER A 59 12.26 17.68 3.55
N THR A 60 12.99 18.25 4.50
CA THR A 60 13.74 17.54 5.53
C THR A 60 12.91 17.10 6.72
N ASP A 61 11.66 17.55 6.83
CA ASP A 61 10.80 17.20 7.96
C ASP A 61 10.42 15.71 7.94
N LEU A 62 10.24 15.14 9.12
CA LEU A 62 9.83 13.75 9.30
C LEU A 62 8.42 13.55 8.76
N VAL A 63 8.27 12.70 7.73
CA VAL A 63 6.95 12.39 7.15
C VAL A 63 6.39 11.07 7.66
N THR A 64 7.24 10.10 8.00
CA THR A 64 6.75 8.79 8.45
C THR A 64 7.76 7.98 9.26
N LEU A 65 7.21 7.06 10.05
CA LEU A 65 7.94 6.01 10.77
C LEU A 65 7.55 4.64 10.20
N ILE A 66 8.55 3.85 9.80
CA ILE A 66 8.34 2.46 9.39
C ILE A 66 8.95 1.53 10.42
N TYR A 67 8.12 0.72 11.06
CA TYR A 67 8.59 -0.23 12.07
C TYR A 67 9.12 -1.50 11.42
N THR A 68 10.31 -1.93 11.85
CA THR A 68 10.96 -3.17 11.40
C THR A 68 11.28 -4.06 12.60
N SER A 69 11.42 -5.37 12.41
CA SER A 69 11.51 -6.37 13.49
C SER A 69 12.70 -6.16 14.44
N GLY A 70 13.78 -5.51 13.99
CA GLY A 70 14.96 -5.22 14.81
C GLY A 70 15.73 -6.49 15.22
N THR A 71 17.05 -6.48 15.07
CA THR A 71 17.91 -7.62 15.46
C THR A 71 17.89 -7.92 16.98
N THR A 72 17.47 -6.94 17.78
CA THR A 72 17.40 -7.03 19.25
C THR A 72 16.03 -7.49 19.76
N GLY A 73 15.13 -7.96 18.88
CA GLY A 73 13.78 -8.45 19.22
C GLY A 73 12.73 -7.36 19.51
N LYS A 74 13.16 -6.10 19.71
CA LYS A 74 12.27 -4.94 19.82
C LYS A 74 12.14 -4.23 18.45
N PRO A 75 10.91 -3.98 17.96
CA PRO A 75 10.73 -3.25 16.72
C PRO A 75 11.35 -1.86 16.78
N LYS A 76 12.02 -1.45 15.70
CA LYS A 76 12.63 -0.11 15.55
C LYS A 76 11.88 0.69 14.50
N GLY A 77 11.52 1.93 14.83
CA GLY A 77 10.92 2.88 13.88
C GLY A 77 11.99 3.58 13.06
N VAL A 78 11.99 3.36 11.75
CA VAL A 78 12.85 4.06 10.80
C VAL A 78 12.22 5.40 10.49
N MET A 79 12.93 6.48 10.82
CA MET A 79 12.54 7.87 10.52
C MET A 79 12.87 8.20 9.06
N LEU A 80 11.85 8.59 8.30
CA LEU A 80 12.00 9.00 6.90
C LEU A 80 11.46 10.41 6.69
N SER A 81 12.25 11.27 6.07
CA SER A 81 11.83 12.61 5.63
C SER A 81 11.16 12.58 4.25
N HIS A 82 10.57 13.70 3.82
CA HIS A 82 10.06 13.83 2.46
C HIS A 82 11.17 13.63 1.41
N ASP A 83 12.36 14.18 1.63
CA ASP A 83 13.51 14.03 0.73
C ASP A 83 13.95 12.56 0.59
N ASN A 84 13.93 11.77 1.67
CA ASN A 84 14.25 10.34 1.57
C ASN A 84 13.29 9.60 0.65
N ILE A 85 12.01 9.94 0.72
CA ILE A 85 10.96 9.34 -0.12
C ILE A 85 11.12 9.79 -1.57
N ILE A 86 11.25 11.10 -1.81
CA ILE A 86 11.34 11.67 -3.16
C ILE A 86 12.63 11.23 -3.88
N ALA A 87 13.74 11.07 -3.17
CA ALA A 87 14.97 10.53 -3.74
C ALA A 87 14.72 9.13 -4.35
N ASN A 88 14.04 8.24 -3.62
CA ASN A 88 13.69 6.91 -4.13
C ASN A 88 12.71 6.98 -5.30
N VAL A 89 11.68 7.83 -5.21
CA VAL A 89 10.69 8.00 -6.28
C VAL A 89 11.36 8.45 -7.57
N ARG A 90 12.23 9.46 -7.52
CA ARG A 90 12.98 9.94 -8.69
C ARG A 90 13.81 8.83 -9.32
N SER A 91 14.60 8.11 -8.52
CA SER A 91 15.39 6.98 -9.04
C SER A 91 14.51 5.88 -9.64
N ALA A 92 13.36 5.58 -9.04
CA ALA A 92 12.44 4.57 -9.54
C ALA A 92 11.79 4.97 -10.87
N THR A 93 11.59 6.26 -11.13
CA THR A 93 11.00 6.70 -12.42
C THR A 93 11.85 6.31 -13.62
N GLU A 94 13.17 6.31 -13.51
CA GLU A 94 14.09 5.98 -14.61
C GLU A 94 13.94 4.52 -15.08
N ILE A 95 13.53 3.64 -14.17
CA ILE A 95 13.41 2.20 -14.43
C ILE A 95 11.96 1.72 -14.55
N THR A 96 10.98 2.61 -14.39
CA THR A 96 9.56 2.24 -14.46
C THR A 96 9.07 2.36 -15.90
N PRO A 97 8.77 1.24 -16.59
CA PRO A 97 8.43 1.25 -18.02
C PRO A 97 6.94 1.59 -18.24
N CYS A 98 6.46 2.66 -17.63
CA CYS A 98 5.06 3.09 -17.71
C CYS A 98 4.97 4.61 -17.89
N LYS A 99 3.83 5.06 -18.41
CA LYS A 99 3.50 6.45 -18.61
C LYS A 99 2.25 6.84 -17.81
N ALA A 100 1.96 8.14 -17.77
CA ALA A 100 0.72 8.63 -17.20
C ALA A 100 -0.49 7.92 -17.80
N TYR A 101 -1.49 7.66 -16.95
CA TYR A 101 -2.73 6.94 -17.23
C TYR A 101 -2.59 5.44 -17.51
N ASP A 102 -1.38 4.87 -17.49
CA ASP A 102 -1.22 3.42 -17.41
C ASP A 102 -1.81 2.88 -16.10
N ARG A 103 -2.05 1.57 -16.05
CA ARG A 103 -2.68 0.89 -14.91
C ARG A 103 -1.62 0.10 -14.13
N GLY A 104 -1.44 0.46 -12.86
CA GLY A 104 -0.61 -0.28 -11.92
C GLY A 104 -1.47 -1.14 -11.00
N LEU A 105 -1.14 -2.42 -10.84
CA LEU A 105 -1.78 -3.30 -9.85
C LEU A 105 -0.86 -3.49 -8.64
N THR A 106 -1.38 -3.22 -7.44
CA THR A 106 -0.72 -3.46 -6.17
C THR A 106 -1.55 -4.41 -5.30
N PHE A 107 -0.90 -5.14 -4.40
CA PHE A 107 -1.55 -6.04 -3.43
C PHE A 107 -0.86 -6.03 -2.07
N LEU A 108 0.33 -5.43 -1.93
CA LEU A 108 1.02 -5.38 -0.65
C LEU A 108 0.39 -4.30 0.24
N PRO A 109 0.52 -4.42 1.56
CA PRO A 109 0.10 -3.36 2.46
C PRO A 109 0.97 -2.09 2.30
N PRO A 110 0.38 -0.88 2.15
CA PRO A 110 1.14 0.38 2.06
C PRO A 110 1.89 0.79 3.33
N CYS A 111 1.83 -0.01 4.40
CA CYS A 111 2.67 0.15 5.58
C CYS A 111 4.10 -0.38 5.39
N HIS A 112 4.34 -1.23 4.39
CA HIS A 112 5.67 -1.66 4.00
C HIS A 112 6.36 -0.60 3.15
N ALA A 113 7.65 -0.36 3.41
CA ALA A 113 8.44 0.64 2.70
C ALA A 113 8.46 0.44 1.18
N TYR A 114 8.61 -0.80 0.73
CA TYR A 114 8.63 -1.14 -0.69
C TYR A 114 7.34 -0.75 -1.39
N GLU A 115 6.19 -1.19 -0.87
CA GLU A 115 4.91 -0.90 -1.50
C GLU A 115 4.57 0.59 -1.47
N ARG A 116 4.87 1.25 -0.35
CA ARG A 116 4.67 2.70 -0.24
C ARG A 116 5.48 3.45 -1.30
N MET A 117 6.73 3.05 -1.52
CA MET A 117 7.58 3.64 -2.57
C MET A 117 6.97 3.42 -3.95
N VAL A 118 6.50 2.21 -4.26
CA VAL A 118 5.85 1.91 -5.55
C VAL A 118 4.61 2.77 -5.78
N ILE A 119 3.72 2.88 -4.80
CA ILE A 119 2.51 3.71 -4.89
C ILE A 119 2.87 5.18 -5.12
N TYR A 120 3.89 5.71 -4.43
CA TYR A 120 4.33 7.09 -4.65
C TYR A 120 4.96 7.30 -6.02
N THR A 121 5.70 6.34 -6.54
CA THR A 121 6.20 6.36 -7.93
C THR A 121 5.04 6.36 -8.92
N TYR A 122 4.00 5.57 -8.68
CA TYR A 122 2.79 5.58 -9.51
C TYR A 122 2.09 6.95 -9.48
N PHE A 123 1.92 7.56 -8.30
CA PHE A 123 1.35 8.90 -8.19
C PHE A 123 2.18 9.95 -8.91
N TYR A 124 3.50 9.89 -8.77
CA TYR A 124 4.42 10.82 -9.40
C TYR A 124 4.39 10.72 -10.94
N LEU A 125 4.23 9.50 -11.49
CA LEU A 125 4.13 9.26 -12.93
C LEU A 125 2.70 9.41 -13.48
N GLY A 126 1.69 9.63 -12.63
CA GLY A 126 0.29 9.71 -13.04
C GLY A 126 -0.33 8.36 -13.41
N ILE A 127 0.18 7.25 -12.87
CA ILE A 127 -0.33 5.89 -13.08
C ILE A 127 -1.55 5.65 -12.19
N THR A 128 -2.60 5.05 -12.75
CA THR A 128 -3.80 4.67 -12.00
C THR A 128 -3.51 3.44 -11.15
N VAL A 129 -3.69 3.57 -9.83
CA VAL A 129 -3.38 2.50 -8.87
C VAL A 129 -4.62 1.66 -8.58
N TYR A 130 -4.56 0.38 -8.89
CA TYR A 130 -5.56 -0.61 -8.52
C TYR A 130 -5.04 -1.47 -7.37
N ILE A 131 -5.87 -1.66 -6.34
CA ILE A 131 -5.53 -2.50 -5.18
C ILE A 131 -6.23 -3.84 -5.34
N ALA A 132 -5.47 -4.92 -5.39
CA ALA A 132 -6.00 -6.27 -5.40
C ALA A 132 -6.75 -6.55 -4.10
N GLU A 133 -7.92 -7.18 -4.23
CA GLU A 133 -8.80 -7.45 -3.08
C GLU A 133 -8.18 -8.43 -2.09
N SER A 134 -7.41 -9.39 -2.60
CA SER A 134 -6.66 -10.35 -1.81
C SER A 134 -5.59 -11.01 -2.65
N PHE A 135 -4.68 -11.72 -1.98
CA PHE A 135 -3.63 -12.48 -2.63
C PHE A 135 -4.19 -13.54 -3.59
N ASP A 136 -5.30 -14.20 -3.24
CA ASP A 136 -5.87 -15.27 -4.05
C ASP A 136 -6.64 -14.75 -5.29
N LYS A 137 -7.09 -13.49 -5.25
CA LYS A 137 -7.81 -12.83 -6.34
C LYS A 137 -6.91 -12.14 -7.36
N ILE A 138 -5.59 -12.05 -7.13
CA ILE A 138 -4.64 -11.41 -8.06
C ILE A 138 -4.85 -11.87 -9.51
N GLY A 139 -5.03 -13.18 -9.74
CA GLY A 139 -5.27 -13.70 -11.09
C GLY A 139 -6.55 -13.17 -11.75
N GLN A 140 -7.63 -13.03 -10.99
CA GLN A 140 -8.88 -12.43 -11.47
C GLN A 140 -8.71 -10.93 -11.72
N ASN A 141 -8.07 -10.22 -10.78
CA ASN A 141 -7.80 -8.78 -10.90
C ASN A 141 -6.90 -8.49 -12.11
N LEU A 142 -5.90 -9.33 -12.41
CA LEU A 142 -5.07 -9.23 -13.61
C LEU A 142 -5.89 -9.34 -14.90
N MET A 143 -6.85 -10.28 -14.95
CA MET A 143 -7.71 -10.45 -16.14
C MET A 143 -8.69 -9.30 -16.34
N GLU A 144 -9.24 -8.77 -15.25
CA GLU A 144 -10.19 -7.66 -15.24
C GLU A 144 -9.51 -6.33 -15.59
N ILE A 145 -8.44 -5.99 -14.87
CA ILE A 145 -7.78 -4.68 -14.95
C ILE A 145 -6.82 -4.63 -16.14
N ARG A 146 -6.21 -5.77 -16.51
CA ARG A 146 -5.13 -5.84 -17.51
C ARG A 146 -4.07 -4.77 -17.27
N PRO A 147 -3.40 -4.77 -16.09
CA PRO A 147 -2.46 -3.72 -15.73
C PRO A 147 -1.23 -3.74 -16.63
N ASN A 148 -0.63 -2.57 -16.82
CA ASN A 148 0.65 -2.40 -17.53
C ASN A 148 1.83 -2.83 -16.64
N ILE A 149 1.70 -2.64 -15.33
CA ILE A 149 2.71 -2.98 -14.33
C ILE A 149 2.05 -3.52 -13.06
N MET A 150 2.73 -4.41 -12.37
CA MET A 150 2.28 -4.94 -11.08
C MET A 150 3.47 -5.00 -10.13
N THR A 151 3.25 -4.66 -8.86
CA THR A 151 4.22 -4.97 -7.81
C THR A 151 4.36 -6.50 -7.72
N ALA A 152 5.57 -7.03 -7.59
CA ALA A 152 5.78 -8.47 -7.39
C ALA A 152 6.83 -8.71 -6.31
N VAL A 153 6.65 -9.81 -5.58
CA VAL A 153 7.64 -10.36 -4.64
C VAL A 153 7.92 -11.81 -5.04
N PRO A 154 9.09 -12.38 -4.70
CA PRO A 154 9.46 -13.74 -5.12
C PRO A 154 8.35 -14.77 -4.84
N ARG A 155 7.71 -14.67 -3.67
CA ARG A 155 6.62 -15.57 -3.26
C ARG A 155 5.41 -15.57 -4.20
N ILE A 156 5.12 -14.46 -4.88
CA ILE A 156 4.06 -14.41 -5.90
C ILE A 156 4.49 -15.20 -7.13
N LEU A 157 5.70 -14.95 -7.62
CA LEU A 157 6.20 -15.58 -8.83
C LEU A 157 6.25 -17.10 -8.64
N GLU A 158 6.71 -17.56 -7.47
CA GLU A 158 6.67 -18.96 -7.04
C GLU A 158 5.25 -19.53 -7.10
N LYS A 159 4.25 -18.88 -6.48
CA LYS A 159 2.87 -19.37 -6.47
C LYS A 159 2.22 -19.37 -7.86
N VAL A 160 2.54 -18.40 -8.71
CA VAL A 160 2.07 -18.37 -10.10
C VAL A 160 2.66 -19.55 -10.84
N TYR A 161 3.96 -19.79 -10.70
CA TYR A 161 4.65 -20.94 -11.28
C TYR A 161 4.04 -22.27 -10.79
N GLU A 162 3.88 -22.47 -9.49
CA GLU A 162 3.24 -23.66 -8.90
C GLU A 162 1.83 -23.91 -9.49
N LYS A 163 1.02 -22.85 -9.63
CA LYS A 163 -0.33 -22.95 -10.24
C LYS A 163 -0.27 -23.32 -11.72
N ILE A 164 0.68 -22.77 -12.48
CA ILE A 164 0.87 -23.08 -13.91
C ILE A 164 1.29 -24.54 -14.07
N ILE A 165 2.29 -25.00 -13.32
CA ILE A 165 2.77 -26.39 -13.34
C ILE A 165 1.63 -27.35 -12.97
N LYS A 166 0.89 -27.08 -11.88
CA LYS A 166 -0.24 -27.91 -11.48
C LYS A 166 -1.30 -28.02 -12.58
N LYS A 167 -1.75 -26.89 -13.14
CA LYS A 167 -2.72 -26.89 -14.25
C LYS A 167 -2.19 -27.64 -15.47
N GLY A 168 -0.90 -27.51 -15.75
CA GLY A 168 -0.24 -28.25 -16.81
C GLY A 168 -0.29 -29.75 -16.60
N HIS A 169 -0.13 -30.23 -15.35
CA HIS A 169 -0.20 -31.64 -14.98
C HIS A 169 -1.62 -32.21 -15.13
N ASP A 170 -2.64 -31.38 -14.99
CA ASP A 170 -4.04 -31.74 -15.20
C ASP A 170 -4.42 -31.82 -16.70
N LEU A 171 -3.53 -31.38 -17.63
CA LEU A 171 -3.76 -31.47 -19.07
C LEU A 171 -3.51 -32.89 -19.59
N ASN A 172 -4.27 -33.28 -20.62
CA ASN A 172 -4.13 -34.58 -21.28
C ASN A 172 -3.80 -34.44 -22.79
N GLY A 173 -3.20 -35.50 -23.34
CA GLY A 173 -2.96 -35.65 -24.79
C GLY A 173 -2.01 -34.60 -25.38
N ILE A 174 -2.38 -34.04 -26.53
CA ILE A 174 -1.55 -33.08 -27.29
C ILE A 174 -1.28 -31.81 -26.48
N LYS A 175 -2.26 -31.34 -25.70
CA LYS A 175 -2.12 -30.15 -24.86
C LYS A 175 -1.02 -30.32 -23.80
N ARG A 176 -0.90 -31.53 -23.22
CA ARG A 176 0.16 -31.87 -22.26
C ARG A 176 1.54 -31.89 -22.92
N LYS A 177 1.67 -32.49 -24.11
CA LYS A 177 2.94 -32.51 -24.85
C LYS A 177 3.45 -31.11 -25.20
N ILE A 178 2.55 -30.21 -25.61
CA ILE A 178 2.89 -28.81 -25.89
C ILE A 178 3.33 -28.09 -24.60
N PHE A 179 2.62 -28.30 -23.49
CA PHE A 179 2.98 -27.72 -22.20
C PHE A 179 4.36 -28.20 -21.71
N ASP A 180 4.61 -29.51 -21.73
CA ASP A 180 5.87 -30.11 -21.28
C ASP A 180 7.06 -29.63 -22.13
N TRP A 181 6.86 -29.50 -23.45
CA TRP A 181 7.85 -28.90 -24.33
C TRP A 181 8.14 -27.44 -23.94
N ALA A 182 7.10 -26.62 -23.74
CA ALA A 182 7.24 -25.21 -23.40
C ALA A 182 7.91 -24.94 -22.05
N VAL A 183 7.79 -25.86 -21.08
CA VAL A 183 8.46 -25.76 -19.77
C VAL A 183 9.92 -26.25 -19.81
N SER A 184 10.28 -27.10 -20.78
CA SER A 184 11.64 -27.65 -20.92
C SER A 184 12.63 -26.75 -21.65
N VAL A 185 12.14 -25.71 -22.32
CA VAL A 185 12.93 -24.69 -23.04
C VAL A 185 13.20 -23.51 -22.12
#